data_AF-A0A9C8LJ62-F1
#
_entry.id   AF-A0A9C8LJ62-F1
#
_cell.length_a   1.000
_cell.length_b   1.000
_cell.length_c   1.000
_cell.angle_alpha   90.00
_cell.angle_beta   90.00
_cell.angle_gamma   90.00
#
_symmetry.space_group_name_H-M   'P 1'
#
loop_
_entity.id
_entity.type
_entity.pdbx_description
1 polymer ?
#
loop_
_entity_poly.entity_id
_entity_poly.type
_entity_poly.pdbx_seq_one_letter_code
_entity_poly.pdbx_strand_id
1 'polypeptide(L)'
;MHDTRKDQASGDHDRHGDVKSLAAQVLSALAQRSGQSAHMLDEALLARFCSDVLKAGKSIQTDSVTELQRHGADVATILDGYIPAAARELGERWCRDELSFADVTMGAARLQAILRELSAPWVTDAMTPADAPNVMLIVP
;
A
#
# COMPACT_ATOMS: atom_id res chain seq x y z
N MET A 1 34.49 -47.28 -11.34
CA MET A 1 34.89 -45.85 -11.35
C MET A 1 33.60 -45.06 -11.40
N HIS A 2 33.08 -44.71 -10.22
CA HIS A 2 31.69 -44.30 -9.96
C HIS A 2 31.63 -42.81 -9.61
N ASP A 3 30.57 -42.18 -10.10
CA ASP A 3 29.76 -41.13 -9.45
C ASP A 3 30.42 -39.79 -9.08
N THR A 4 30.28 -38.78 -9.97
CA THR A 4 30.49 -37.35 -9.65
C THR A 4 29.37 -36.46 -10.20
N ARG A 5 28.26 -37.03 -10.69
CA ARG A 5 27.18 -36.26 -11.35
C ARG A 5 25.94 -36.03 -10.47
N LYS A 6 25.93 -36.60 -9.26
CA LYS A 6 24.75 -36.59 -8.38
C LYS A 6 24.72 -35.43 -7.37
N ASP A 7 25.86 -34.80 -7.08
CA ASP A 7 25.95 -33.75 -6.03
C ASP A 7 25.59 -32.33 -6.50
N GLN A 8 25.65 -32.05 -7.81
CA GLN A 8 25.38 -30.69 -8.32
C GLN A 8 23.88 -30.33 -8.41
N ALA A 9 22.98 -31.32 -8.47
CA ALA A 9 21.54 -31.09 -8.55
C ALA A 9 20.89 -30.82 -7.19
N SER A 10 21.47 -31.33 -6.10
CA SER A 10 20.92 -31.15 -4.74
C SER A 10 21.17 -29.75 -4.16
N GLY A 11 22.30 -29.10 -4.50
CA GLY A 11 22.65 -27.77 -3.95
C GLY A 11 21.83 -26.60 -4.52
N ASP A 12 21.26 -26.75 -5.73
CA ASP A 12 20.42 -25.71 -6.35
C ASP A 12 18.97 -25.74 -5.85
N HIS A 13 18.46 -26.92 -5.50
CA HIS A 13 17.16 -27.08 -4.85
C HIS A 13 17.14 -26.55 -3.41
N ASP A 14 18.22 -26.77 -2.65
CA ASP A 14 18.35 -26.28 -1.27
C ASP A 14 18.38 -24.74 -1.23
N ARG A 15 19.15 -24.12 -2.14
CA ARG A 15 19.19 -22.66 -2.30
C ARG A 15 17.85 -22.06 -2.73
N HIS A 16 17.11 -22.72 -3.62
CA HIS A 16 15.77 -22.26 -3.99
C HIS A 16 14.76 -22.42 -2.85
N GLY A 17 14.91 -23.44 -2.00
CA GLY A 17 14.12 -23.62 -0.79
C GLY A 17 14.37 -22.51 0.24
N ASP A 18 15.64 -22.19 0.47
CA ASP A 18 16.07 -21.12 1.38
C ASP A 18 15.60 -19.75 0.91
N VAL A 19 15.72 -19.44 -0.39
CA VAL A 19 15.23 -18.17 -0.96
C VAL A 19 13.71 -18.06 -0.83
N LYS A 20 12.96 -19.14 -1.05
CA LYS A 20 11.49 -19.15 -0.87
C LYS A 20 11.10 -18.94 0.60
N SER A 21 11.79 -19.59 1.53
CA SER A 21 11.56 -19.44 2.97
C SER A 21 11.86 -18.01 3.42
N LEU A 22 12.98 -17.44 2.97
CA LEU A 22 13.36 -16.06 3.25
C LEU A 22 12.36 -15.07 2.64
N ALA A 23 11.95 -15.26 1.40
CA ALA A 23 10.94 -14.42 0.75
C ALA A 23 9.61 -14.45 1.52
N ALA A 24 9.14 -15.63 1.93
CA ALA A 24 7.93 -15.77 2.72
C ALA A 24 8.05 -15.09 4.10
N GLN A 25 9.20 -15.20 4.77
CA GLN A 25 9.46 -14.54 6.05
C GLN A 25 9.51 -13.01 5.90
N VAL A 26 10.16 -12.50 4.85
CA VAL A 26 10.20 -11.06 4.55
C VAL A 26 8.80 -10.55 4.23
N LEU A 27 8.03 -11.24 3.39
CA LEU A 27 6.65 -10.87 3.07
C LEU A 27 5.76 -10.88 4.31
N SER A 28 5.92 -11.87 5.20
CA SER A 28 5.17 -11.95 6.45
C SER A 28 5.55 -10.82 7.41
N ALA A 29 6.85 -10.51 7.55
CA ALA A 29 7.33 -9.40 8.37
C ALA A 29 6.85 -8.04 7.84
N LEU A 30 6.82 -7.86 6.52
CA LEU A 30 6.29 -6.65 5.87
C LEU A 30 4.78 -6.53 6.08
N ALA A 31 4.01 -7.62 5.91
CA ALA A 31 2.57 -7.64 6.14
C ALA A 31 2.19 -7.32 7.59
N GLN A 32 2.96 -7.84 8.56
CA GLN A 32 2.77 -7.51 9.97
C GLN A 32 3.09 -6.04 10.26
N ARG A 33 4.16 -5.49 9.66
CA ARG A 33 4.52 -4.08 9.83
C ARG A 33 3.46 -3.15 9.25
N SER A 34 2.91 -3.46 8.08
CA SER A 34 1.80 -2.68 7.50
C SER A 34 0.53 -2.72 8.37
N GLY A 35 0.25 -3.84 9.04
CA GLY A 35 -0.89 -3.95 9.96
C GLY A 35 -0.69 -3.22 11.29
N GLN A 36 0.55 -3.11 11.77
CA GLN A 36 0.87 -2.39 13.02
C GLN A 36 0.74 -0.87 12.88
N SER A 37 1.10 -0.30 11.72
CA SER A 37 0.89 1.13 11.45
C SER A 37 -0.58 1.55 11.53
N ALA A 38 -1.50 0.64 11.17
CA ALA A 38 -2.94 0.90 11.26
C ALA A 38 -3.44 1.03 12.71
N HIS A 39 -2.75 0.45 13.70
CA HIS A 39 -3.18 0.50 15.11
C HIS A 39 -2.78 1.80 15.84
N MET A 40 -2.04 2.70 15.19
CA MET A 40 -1.69 4.03 15.69
C MET A 40 -2.50 5.17 15.07
N LEU A 41 -3.45 4.87 14.18
CA LEU A 41 -4.25 5.91 13.53
C LEU A 41 -5.35 6.42 14.46
N ASP A 42 -5.59 7.73 14.43
CA ASP A 42 -6.71 8.32 15.14
C ASP A 42 -8.01 8.00 14.38
N GLU A 43 -8.89 7.24 15.04
CA GLU A 43 -10.15 6.77 14.46
C GLU A 43 -11.09 7.93 14.08
N ALA A 44 -11.10 9.02 14.85
CA ALA A 44 -11.94 10.17 14.55
C ALA A 44 -11.43 10.93 13.32
N LEU A 45 -10.11 11.05 13.18
CA LEU A 45 -9.49 11.62 11.98
C LEU A 45 -9.70 10.71 10.76
N LEU A 46 -9.59 9.40 10.92
CA LEU A 46 -9.86 8.43 9.86
C LEU A 46 -11.32 8.53 9.38
N ALA A 47 -12.28 8.54 10.30
CA ALA A 47 -13.70 8.69 9.96
C ALA A 47 -13.96 10.02 9.22
N ARG A 48 -13.30 11.11 9.65
CA ARG A 48 -13.40 12.40 8.96
C ARG A 48 -12.81 12.36 7.57
N PHE A 49 -11.62 11.77 7.43
CA PHE A 49 -10.96 11.57 6.14
C PHE A 49 -11.82 10.75 5.19
N CYS A 50 -12.40 9.63 5.64
CA CYS A 50 -13.37 8.84 4.87
C CYS A 50 -14.59 9.66 4.43
N SER A 51 -15.15 10.48 5.34
CA SER A 51 -16.27 11.36 5.00
C SER A 51 -15.91 12.35 3.91
N ASP A 52 -14.73 12.96 3.98
CA ASP A 52 -14.30 13.97 3.01
C ASP A 52 -13.98 13.34 1.65
N VAL A 53 -13.32 12.17 1.63
CA VAL A 53 -13.09 11.39 0.40
C VAL A 53 -14.40 11.05 -0.32
N LEU A 54 -15.51 10.88 0.40
CA LEU A 54 -16.82 10.59 -0.19
C LEU A 54 -17.59 11.84 -0.64
N LYS A 55 -17.36 13.02 -0.04
CA LYS A 55 -18.06 14.27 -0.42
C LYS A 55 -17.70 14.71 -1.84
N ALA A 56 -18.70 15.13 -2.61
CA ALA A 56 -18.50 15.66 -3.95
C ALA A 56 -17.92 17.09 -3.93
N GLY A 57 -16.79 17.32 -4.61
CA GLY A 57 -16.20 18.64 -4.80
C GLY A 57 -14.75 18.59 -5.30
N LYS A 58 -14.38 19.54 -6.19
CA LYS A 58 -13.04 19.59 -6.82
C LYS A 58 -11.92 20.04 -5.88
N SER A 59 -12.23 20.82 -4.83
CA SER A 59 -11.25 21.39 -3.88
C SER A 59 -10.92 20.49 -2.68
N ILE A 60 -11.64 19.38 -2.51
CA ILE A 60 -11.59 18.56 -1.29
C ILE A 60 -10.25 17.81 -1.14
N GLN A 61 -9.55 17.55 -2.25
CA GLN A 61 -8.31 16.77 -2.27
C GLN A 61 -7.20 17.38 -1.39
N THR A 62 -7.06 18.70 -1.39
CA THR A 62 -5.99 19.38 -0.64
C THR A 62 -6.39 19.62 0.81
N ASP A 63 -7.67 19.88 1.08
CA ASP A 63 -8.16 20.24 2.41
C ASP A 63 -8.07 19.05 3.39
N SER A 64 -8.42 17.84 2.94
CA SER A 64 -8.42 16.64 3.81
C SER A 64 -7.01 16.20 4.19
N VAL A 65 -6.06 16.28 3.27
CA VAL A 65 -4.64 15.98 3.54
C VAL A 65 -4.04 17.02 4.47
N THR A 66 -4.35 18.31 4.24
CA THR A 66 -3.88 19.41 5.09
C THR A 66 -4.38 19.22 6.52
N GLU A 67 -5.63 18.80 6.72
CA GLU A 67 -6.17 18.54 8.05
C GLU A 67 -5.40 17.42 8.76
N LEU A 68 -5.16 16.28 8.09
CA LEU A 68 -4.34 15.19 8.66
C LEU A 68 -2.95 15.68 9.09
N GLN A 69 -2.30 16.50 8.25
CA GLN A 69 -1.00 17.09 8.56
C GLN A 69 -1.05 18.05 9.76
N ARG A 70 -2.13 18.84 9.91
CA ARG A 70 -2.32 19.73 11.06
C ARG A 70 -2.44 18.98 12.38
N HIS A 71 -2.96 17.76 12.35
CA HIS A 71 -3.02 16.86 13.51
C HIS A 71 -1.77 15.99 13.67
N GLY A 72 -0.69 16.29 12.93
CA GLY A 72 0.63 15.68 13.13
C GLY A 72 0.87 14.41 12.33
N ALA A 73 -0.02 14.03 11.41
CA ALA A 73 0.25 12.93 10.48
C ALA A 73 1.28 13.37 9.43
N ASP A 74 2.46 12.74 9.43
CA ASP A 74 3.43 12.95 8.36
C ASP A 74 2.98 12.26 7.05
N VAL A 75 3.64 12.60 5.94
CA VAL A 75 3.27 12.07 4.62
C VAL A 75 3.37 10.53 4.60
N ALA A 76 4.36 9.94 5.27
CA ALA A 76 4.50 8.49 5.35
C ALA A 76 3.30 7.85 6.07
N THR A 77 2.84 8.41 7.19
CA THR A 77 1.65 7.94 7.92
C THR A 77 0.38 8.08 7.09
N ILE A 78 0.28 9.13 6.28
CA ILE A 78 -0.86 9.30 5.37
C ILE A 78 -0.85 8.23 4.27
N LEU A 79 0.32 8.02 3.64
CA LEU A 79 0.50 7.06 2.55
C LEU A 79 0.34 5.60 2.98
N ASP A 80 1.00 5.21 4.08
CA ASP A 80 1.07 3.83 4.54
C ASP A 80 0.02 3.47 5.59
N GLY A 81 -0.70 4.48 6.12
CA GLY A 81 -1.70 4.31 7.17
C GLY A 81 -3.09 4.77 6.74
N TYR A 82 -3.33 6.08 6.67
CA TYR A 82 -4.68 6.63 6.46
C TYR A 82 -5.28 6.24 5.11
N ILE A 83 -4.51 6.22 4.02
CA ILE A 83 -5.03 5.84 2.69
C ILE A 83 -5.48 4.35 2.66
N PRO A 84 -4.64 3.37 3.06
CA PRO A 84 -5.07 1.97 3.16
C PRO A 84 -6.25 1.76 4.11
N ALA A 85 -6.24 2.42 5.27
CA ALA A 85 -7.32 2.31 6.26
C ALA A 85 -8.64 2.84 5.70
N ALA A 86 -8.62 3.98 4.99
CA ALA A 86 -9.81 4.52 4.34
C ALA A 86 -10.31 3.62 3.21
N ALA A 87 -9.41 3.05 2.40
CA ALA A 87 -9.79 2.10 1.35
C ALA A 87 -10.51 0.88 1.93
N ARG A 88 -10.03 0.38 3.09
CA ARG A 88 -10.67 -0.72 3.82
C ARG A 88 -12.05 -0.32 4.32
N GLU A 89 -12.18 0.82 5.00
CA GLU A 89 -13.47 1.31 5.52
C GLU A 89 -14.49 1.48 4.38
N LEU A 90 -14.10 2.07 3.25
CA LEU A 90 -14.98 2.22 2.08
C LEU A 90 -15.47 0.85 1.55
N GLY A 91 -14.58 -0.15 1.50
CA GLY A 91 -14.92 -1.51 1.11
C GLY A 91 -15.87 -2.19 2.11
N GLU A 92 -15.60 -2.06 3.41
CA GLU A 92 -16.44 -2.63 4.47
C GLU A 92 -17.84 -1.99 4.46
N ARG A 93 -17.94 -0.66 4.31
CA ARG A 93 -19.22 0.05 4.18
C ARG A 93 -19.99 -0.37 2.94
N TRP A 94 -19.31 -0.63 1.81
CA TRP A 94 -19.96 -1.20 0.64
C TRP A 94 -20.51 -2.61 0.93
N CYS A 95 -19.75 -3.49 1.58
CA CYS A 95 -20.21 -4.82 1.96
C CYS A 95 -21.38 -4.82 2.96
N ARG A 96 -21.55 -3.72 3.73
CA ARG A 96 -22.70 -3.49 4.63
C ARG A 96 -23.87 -2.78 3.95
N ASP A 97 -23.85 -2.62 2.63
CA ASP A 97 -24.86 -1.89 1.83
C ASP A 97 -25.02 -0.40 2.22
N GLU A 98 -24.00 0.22 2.82
CA GLU A 98 -24.02 1.63 3.24
C GLU A 98 -23.47 2.58 2.17
N LEU A 99 -22.74 2.05 1.20
CA LEU A 99 -22.19 2.80 0.06
C LEU A 99 -22.59 2.11 -1.25
N SER A 100 -22.96 2.91 -2.24
CA SER A 100 -23.22 2.39 -3.59
C SER A 100 -21.90 2.07 -4.32
N PHE A 101 -22.00 1.30 -5.41
CA PHE A 101 -20.87 1.06 -6.31
C PHE A 101 -20.23 2.38 -6.81
N ALA A 102 -21.05 3.41 -7.07
CA ALA A 102 -20.56 4.71 -7.50
C ALA A 102 -19.76 5.40 -6.38
N ASP A 103 -20.24 5.35 -5.14
CA ASP A 103 -19.56 5.98 -3.99
C ASP A 103 -18.19 5.37 -3.74
N VAL A 104 -18.10 4.02 -3.70
CA VAL A 104 -16.82 3.32 -3.48
C VAL A 104 -15.85 3.56 -4.64
N THR A 105 -16.33 3.59 -5.89
CA THR A 105 -15.50 3.86 -7.07
C THR A 105 -14.95 5.29 -7.06
N MET A 106 -15.79 6.29 -6.77
CA MET A 106 -15.36 7.68 -6.66
C MET A 106 -14.40 7.89 -5.50
N GLY A 107 -14.67 7.27 -4.35
CA GLY A 107 -13.78 7.29 -3.20
C GLY A 107 -12.41 6.70 -3.51
N ALA A 108 -12.37 5.52 -4.14
CA ALA A 108 -11.12 4.88 -4.57
C ALA A 108 -10.33 5.75 -5.57
N ALA A 109 -11.00 6.36 -6.56
CA ALA A 109 -10.35 7.26 -7.50
C ALA A 109 -9.73 8.50 -6.82
N ARG A 110 -10.39 9.04 -5.79
CA ARG A 110 -9.87 10.18 -5.00
C ARG A 110 -8.70 9.77 -4.12
N LEU A 111 -8.78 8.60 -3.46
CA LEU A 111 -7.64 8.05 -2.72
C LEU A 111 -6.43 7.85 -3.63
N GLN A 112 -6.63 7.33 -4.85
CA GLN A 112 -5.57 7.19 -5.85
C GLN A 112 -4.99 8.55 -6.28
N ALA A 113 -5.82 9.57 -6.44
CA ALA A 113 -5.36 10.91 -6.79
C ALA A 113 -4.47 11.51 -5.68
N ILE A 114 -4.90 11.40 -4.41
CA ILE A 114 -4.14 11.84 -3.23
C ILE A 114 -2.80 11.09 -3.14
N LEU A 115 -2.82 9.75 -3.27
CA LEU A 115 -1.63 8.91 -3.28
C LEU A 115 -0.61 9.38 -4.34
N ARG A 116 -1.07 9.65 -5.56
CA ARG A 116 -0.22 10.10 -6.66
C ARG A 116 0.38 11.48 -6.40
N GLU A 117 -0.39 12.39 -5.82
CA GLU A 117 0.08 13.74 -5.49
C GLU A 117 1.15 13.71 -4.39
N LEU A 118 0.91 12.95 -3.33
CA LEU A 118 1.84 12.83 -2.20
C LEU A 118 3.12 12.04 -2.53
N SER A 119 3.05 11.10 -3.48
CA SER A 119 4.22 10.32 -3.92
C SER A 119 5.07 11.01 -4.98
N ALA A 120 4.57 12.08 -5.62
CA ALA A 120 5.29 12.78 -6.69
C ALA A 120 6.72 13.21 -6.30
N PRO A 121 7.00 13.76 -5.10
CA PRO A 121 8.35 14.14 -4.71
C PRO A 121 9.34 12.97 -4.73
N TRP A 122 8.91 11.77 -4.31
CA TRP A 122 9.75 10.57 -4.25
C TRP A 122 10.04 9.98 -5.64
N VAL A 123 9.11 10.10 -6.58
CA VAL A 123 9.30 9.65 -7.97
C VAL A 123 10.37 10.47 -8.69
N THR A 124 10.45 11.78 -8.41
CA THR A 124 11.49 12.67 -8.98
C THR A 124 12.87 12.47 -8.37
N ASP A 125 12.98 12.10 -7.09
CA ASP A 125 14.27 11.87 -6.43
C ASP A 125 14.86 10.49 -6.80
N ALA A 126 13.99 9.53 -7.09
CA ALA A 126 14.34 8.24 -7.69
C ALA A 126 14.57 8.37 -9.22
N MET A 127 15.52 9.20 -9.65
CA MET A 127 16.05 9.12 -11.01
C MET A 127 16.74 7.78 -11.17
N THR A 128 15.94 6.81 -11.61
CA THR A 128 16.34 5.42 -11.79
C THR A 128 17.45 5.39 -12.84
N PRO A 129 18.64 4.83 -12.54
CA PRO A 129 19.69 4.67 -13.55
C PRO A 129 19.10 3.98 -14.78
N ALA A 130 19.50 4.40 -15.98
CA ALA A 130 18.93 3.92 -17.24
C ALA A 130 18.97 2.38 -17.44
N ASP A 131 19.70 1.66 -16.59
CA ASP A 131 19.94 0.22 -16.63
C ASP A 131 19.31 -0.54 -15.44
N ALA A 132 18.35 0.06 -14.71
CA ALA A 132 17.66 -0.65 -13.64
C ALA A 132 16.67 -1.70 -14.18
N PRO A 133 16.51 -2.85 -13.50
CA PRO A 133 15.58 -3.89 -13.92
C PRO A 133 14.11 -3.43 -13.79
N ASN A 134 13.33 -3.64 -14.86
CA ASN A 134 11.89 -3.38 -14.86
C ASN A 134 11.12 -4.58 -14.29
N VAL A 135 10.13 -4.31 -13.42
CA VAL A 135 9.25 -5.34 -12.85
C VAL A 135 7.81 -5.06 -13.29
N MET A 136 7.15 -6.07 -13.88
CA MET A 136 5.71 -6.04 -14.14
C MET A 136 4.98 -6.80 -13.03
N LEU A 137 4.19 -6.09 -12.24
CA LEU A 137 3.33 -6.70 -11.21
C LEU A 137 1.97 -7.01 -11.83
N ILE A 138 1.60 -8.28 -11.84
CA ILE A 138 0.24 -8.73 -12.17
C ILE A 138 -0.43 -9.10 -10.85
N VAL A 139 -1.51 -8.41 -10.50
CA VAL A 139 -2.35 -8.77 -9.36
C VAL A 139 -3.42 -9.75 -9.87
N PRO A 140 -3.51 -10.98 -9.31
CA PRO A 140 -4.42 -12.03 -9.77
C PRO A 140 -5.90 -11.72 -9.50
#